data_AF-A0A849F3C0-F1
#
_entry.id   AF-A0A849F3C0-F1
#
_cell.length_a   1.000
_cell.length_b   1.000
_cell.length_c   1.000
_cell.angle_alpha   90.00
_cell.angle_beta   90.00
_cell.angle_gamma   90.00
#
_symmetry.space_group_name_H-M   'P 1'
#
loop_
_entity.id
_entity.type
_entity.pdbx_description
1 polymer ?
#
loop_
_entity_poly.entity_id
_entity_poly.type
_entity_poly.pdbx_seq_one_letter_code
_entity_poly.pdbx_strand_id
1 'polypeptide(L)'
;MESFLLEIGTEEIPAGYIRPALDALADQLRRKLDHARIDHGPAHTLGTPRRLAVWVEQVAQRQKPVTEQVLGPPERIAFDAQGNLSIPGRKFAEKVGLPPEQLRLVETEKGKYLCADLTDKGTVTRTVLKEILPDLILNLPFPKTMRWSDLNIAFARPIQSVAALHGKKVIFFTLDPKLKSGRSTRGHQFMHRKRVQIESAASYRAQMREAQVIVDVAE
;
A
#
# COMPACT_ATOMS: atom_id res chain seq x y z
N MET A 1 -5.79 11.67 7.38
CA MET A 1 -5.42 11.00 6.11
C MET A 1 -4.45 11.90 5.36
N GLU A 2 -3.61 11.36 4.48
CA GLU A 2 -2.62 12.13 3.72
C GLU A 2 -2.63 11.68 2.24
N SER A 3 -2.24 12.56 1.32
CA SER A 3 -2.08 12.18 -0.08
C SER A 3 -0.91 11.18 -0.26
N PHE A 4 -1.05 10.26 -1.20
CA PHE A 4 0.01 9.35 -1.63
C PHE A 4 0.47 9.70 -3.05
N LEU A 5 1.76 9.53 -3.32
CA LEU A 5 2.37 9.67 -4.63
C LEU A 5 3.21 8.42 -4.92
N LEU A 6 3.01 7.85 -6.10
CA LEU A 6 4.00 7.00 -6.77
C LEU A 6 4.33 7.61 -8.13
N GLU A 7 5.61 7.75 -8.43
CA GLU A 7 6.13 8.15 -9.73
C GLU A 7 7.22 7.17 -10.17
N ILE A 8 7.13 6.74 -11.44
CA ILE A 8 8.09 5.92 -12.14
C ILE A 8 8.65 6.76 -13.29
N GLY A 9 9.87 7.26 -13.13
CA GLY A 9 10.58 8.00 -14.16
C GLY A 9 11.35 7.06 -15.08
N THR A 10 11.26 7.23 -16.39
CA THR A 10 11.81 6.31 -17.40
C THR A 10 12.52 7.05 -18.53
N GLU A 11 13.16 6.30 -19.43
CA GLU A 11 13.33 6.77 -20.81
C GLU A 11 11.98 6.83 -21.54
N GLU A 12 11.98 7.36 -22.77
CA GLU A 12 10.77 7.63 -23.54
C GLU A 12 9.97 6.37 -23.89
N ILE A 13 8.78 6.25 -23.29
CA ILE A 13 7.77 5.22 -23.51
C ILE A 13 6.97 5.58 -24.78
N PRO A 14 6.69 4.61 -25.67
CA PRO A 14 5.80 4.84 -26.81
C PRO A 14 4.45 5.44 -26.38
N ALA A 15 3.97 6.47 -27.09
CA ALA A 15 2.77 7.21 -26.71
C ALA A 15 1.54 6.31 -26.45
N GLY A 16 1.32 5.30 -27.29
CA GLY A 16 0.22 4.34 -27.15
C GLY A 16 0.27 3.46 -25.90
N TYR A 17 1.40 3.41 -25.19
CA TYR A 17 1.55 2.58 -23.98
C TYR A 17 1.27 3.37 -22.70
N ILE A 18 1.34 4.71 -22.75
CA ILE A 18 1.30 5.57 -21.57
C ILE A 18 -0.07 5.51 -20.91
N ARG A 19 -1.14 5.82 -21.65
CA ARG A 19 -2.49 5.89 -21.10
C ARG A 19 -2.95 4.53 -20.53
N PRO A 20 -2.83 3.41 -21.27
CA PRO A 20 -3.19 2.10 -20.71
C PRO A 20 -2.39 1.73 -19.46
N ALA A 21 -1.09 2.05 -19.42
CA ALA A 21 -0.26 1.77 -18.25
C ALA A 21 -0.63 2.64 -17.03
N LEU A 22 -0.98 3.91 -17.24
CA LEU A 22 -1.46 4.80 -16.18
C LEU A 22 -2.79 4.30 -15.60
N ASP A 23 -3.75 3.96 -16.46
CA ASP A 23 -5.06 3.46 -16.03
C ASP A 23 -4.89 2.15 -15.25
N ALA A 24 -4.07 1.22 -15.75
CA ALA A 24 -3.74 -0.02 -15.04
C ALA A 24 -3.04 0.24 -13.71
N LEU A 25 -2.10 1.19 -13.65
CA LEU A 25 -1.40 1.57 -12.42
C LEU A 25 -2.36 2.07 -11.34
N ALA A 26 -3.26 2.98 -11.70
CA ALA A 26 -4.25 3.52 -10.77
C ALA A 26 -5.24 2.45 -10.31
N ASP A 27 -5.75 1.63 -11.22
CA ASP A 27 -6.71 0.57 -10.90
C ASP A 27 -6.12 -0.52 -10.01
N GLN A 28 -4.92 -1.01 -10.34
CA GLN A 28 -4.24 -2.01 -9.54
C GLN A 28 -3.87 -1.47 -8.16
N LEU A 29 -3.41 -0.21 -8.07
CA LEU A 29 -3.10 0.41 -6.78
C LEU A 29 -4.35 0.51 -5.89
N ARG A 30 -5.48 0.99 -6.42
CA ARG A 30 -6.75 1.07 -5.67
C ARG A 30 -7.16 -0.30 -5.15
N ARG A 31 -7.20 -1.31 -6.02
CA ARG A 31 -7.53 -2.70 -5.61
C ARG A 31 -6.61 -3.23 -4.51
N LYS A 32 -5.31 -2.94 -4.59
CA LYS A 32 -4.34 -3.37 -3.57
C LYS A 32 -4.54 -2.63 -2.24
N LEU A 33 -4.90 -1.34 -2.26
CA LEU A 33 -5.25 -0.57 -1.06
C LEU A 33 -6.54 -1.10 -0.41
N ASP A 34 -7.58 -1.34 -1.21
CA ASP A 34 -8.86 -1.92 -0.77
C ASP A 34 -8.65 -3.28 -0.11
N HIS A 35 -7.92 -4.18 -0.78
CA HIS A 35 -7.59 -5.51 -0.25
C HIS A 35 -6.77 -5.41 1.04
N ALA A 36 -5.88 -4.42 1.13
CA ALA A 36 -5.14 -4.12 2.35
C ALA A 36 -5.98 -3.42 3.44
N ARG A 37 -7.27 -3.16 3.22
CA ARG A 37 -8.15 -2.43 4.14
C ARG A 37 -7.64 -1.02 4.48
N ILE A 38 -7.00 -0.37 3.52
CA ILE A 38 -6.50 1.00 3.66
C ILE A 38 -7.50 1.92 2.98
N ASP A 39 -8.18 2.77 3.76
CA ASP A 39 -9.04 3.81 3.19
C ASP A 39 -8.24 4.76 2.30
N HIS A 40 -8.83 5.13 1.18
CA HIS A 40 -8.27 6.09 0.24
C HIS A 40 -9.37 6.86 -0.48
N GLY A 41 -9.01 8.06 -0.94
CA GLY A 41 -9.81 8.86 -1.85
C GLY A 41 -9.59 8.49 -3.32
N PRO A 42 -9.99 9.37 -4.25
CA PRO A 42 -9.77 9.15 -5.69
C PRO A 42 -8.28 9.05 -6.05
N ALA A 43 -8.00 8.25 -7.07
CA ALA A 43 -6.68 8.13 -7.68
C ALA A 43 -6.65 8.92 -8.99
N HIS A 44 -5.62 9.74 -9.15
CA HIS A 44 -5.41 10.60 -10.31
C HIS A 44 -4.15 10.15 -11.04
N THR A 45 -4.29 9.87 -12.34
CA THR A 45 -3.17 9.51 -13.19
C THR A 45 -2.48 10.76 -13.71
N LEU A 46 -1.14 10.74 -13.67
CA LEU A 46 -0.28 11.82 -14.11
C LEU A 46 0.83 11.20 -14.96
N GLY A 47 1.14 11.76 -16.12
CA GLY A 47 2.17 11.16 -16.95
C GLY A 47 2.63 12.00 -18.12
N THR A 48 3.82 11.65 -18.58
CA THR A 48 4.47 12.16 -19.79
C THR A 48 5.14 10.99 -20.49
N PRO A 49 5.70 11.15 -21.70
CA PRO A 49 6.46 10.07 -22.34
C PRO A 49 7.60 9.50 -21.50
N ARG A 50 8.10 10.23 -20.50
CA ARG A 50 9.20 9.78 -19.64
C ARG A 50 8.77 9.48 -18.21
N ARG A 51 7.46 9.38 -17.94
CA ARG A 51 6.93 9.30 -16.58
C ARG A 51 5.56 8.69 -16.50
N LEU A 52 5.40 7.73 -15.58
CA LEU A 52 4.11 7.22 -15.16
C LEU A 52 3.93 7.52 -13.68
N ALA A 53 2.85 8.19 -13.30
CA ALA A 53 2.60 8.54 -11.91
C ALA A 53 1.13 8.40 -11.54
N VAL A 54 0.91 8.12 -10.27
CA VAL A 54 -0.41 8.11 -9.65
C VAL A 54 -0.34 8.90 -8.35
N TRP A 55 -1.29 9.81 -8.20
CA TRP A 55 -1.48 10.58 -6.99
C TRP A 55 -2.84 10.23 -6.39
N VAL A 56 -2.87 9.78 -5.15
CA VAL A 56 -4.09 9.30 -4.49
C VAL A 56 -4.42 10.23 -3.33
N GLU A 57 -5.66 10.69 -3.29
CA GLU A 57 -6.17 11.51 -2.20
C GLU A 57 -6.40 10.71 -0.93
N GLN A 58 -6.35 11.39 0.21
CA GLN A 58 -6.87 10.90 1.50
C GLN A 58 -6.51 9.44 1.86
N VAL A 59 -5.27 9.02 1.64
CA VAL A 59 -4.81 7.68 2.03
C VAL A 59 -4.61 7.62 3.55
N ALA A 60 -5.24 6.66 4.21
CA ALA A 60 -5.13 6.44 5.65
C ALA A 60 -3.69 6.06 6.06
N GLN A 61 -3.31 6.43 7.28
CA GLN A 61 -1.97 6.13 7.83
C GLN A 61 -1.84 4.71 8.37
N ARG A 62 -2.96 4.00 8.51
CA ARG A 62 -3.03 2.65 9.05
C ARG A 62 -4.20 1.91 8.41
N GLN A 63 -4.07 0.59 8.30
CA GLN A 63 -5.17 -0.28 7.91
C GLN A 63 -6.32 -0.17 8.92
N LYS A 64 -7.55 -0.41 8.46
CA LYS A 64 -8.69 -0.56 9.36
C LYS A 64 -8.44 -1.73 10.32
N PRO A 65 -8.69 -1.53 11.62
CA PRO A 65 -8.65 -2.63 12.57
C PRO A 65 -9.75 -3.63 12.25
N VAL A 66 -9.48 -4.90 12.53
CA VAL A 66 -10.46 -5.98 12.39
C VAL A 66 -10.56 -6.68 13.72
N THR A 67 -11.80 -6.86 14.19
CA THR A 67 -12.09 -7.67 15.37
C THR A 67 -12.73 -8.97 14.91
N GLU A 68 -12.07 -10.08 15.20
CA GLU A 68 -12.57 -11.43 14.94
C GLU A 68 -13.08 -12.04 16.25
N GLN A 69 -14.25 -12.65 16.21
CA GLN A 69 -14.79 -13.42 17.33
C GLN A 69 -14.33 -14.87 17.22
N VAL A 70 -13.55 -15.32 18.19
CA VAL A 70 -13.11 -16.71 18.27
C VAL A 70 -13.95 -17.44 19.30
N LEU A 71 -14.63 -18.50 18.87
CA LEU A 71 -15.38 -19.38 19.76
C LEU A 71 -14.45 -20.41 20.42
N GLY A 72 -14.64 -20.57 21.72
CA GLY A 72 -13.94 -21.51 22.58
C GLY A 72 -14.81 -22.71 22.97
N PRO A 73 -14.57 -23.33 24.14
CA PRO A 73 -15.41 -24.42 24.61
C PRO A 73 -16.80 -23.95 25.07
N PRO A 74 -17.81 -24.84 25.08
CA PRO A 74 -19.12 -24.56 25.68
C PRO A 74 -18.98 -24.15 27.16
N GLU A 75 -19.89 -23.32 27.67
CA GLU A 75 -19.89 -22.82 29.06
C GLU A 75 -19.70 -23.96 30.08
N ARG A 76 -20.44 -25.06 29.92
CA ARG A 76 -20.38 -26.26 30.80
C ARG A 76 -19.00 -26.92 30.88
N ILE A 77 -18.14 -26.66 29.90
CA ILE A 77 -16.76 -27.19 29.82
C ILE A 77 -15.76 -26.09 30.16
N ALA A 78 -16.09 -24.82 29.89
CA ALA A 78 -15.24 -23.65 30.09
C ALA A 78 -15.06 -23.27 31.57
N PHE A 79 -16.07 -23.55 32.40
CA PHE A 79 -16.08 -23.23 33.83
C PHE A 79 -16.18 -24.49 34.70
N ASP A 80 -15.59 -24.44 35.89
CA ASP A 80 -15.75 -25.46 36.92
C ASP A 80 -16.99 -25.20 37.79
N ALA A 81 -17.26 -26.10 38.75
CA ALA A 81 -18.41 -26.01 39.64
C ALA A 81 -18.36 -24.79 40.59
N GLN A 82 -17.20 -24.15 40.72
CA GLN A 82 -16.96 -22.96 41.55
C GLN A 82 -17.03 -21.67 40.73
N GLY A 83 -17.30 -21.75 39.42
CA GLY A 83 -17.39 -20.61 38.51
C GLY A 83 -16.03 -20.08 38.03
N ASN A 84 -14.93 -20.78 38.31
CA ASN A 84 -13.61 -20.41 37.79
C ASN A 84 -13.35 -21.07 36.42
N LEU A 85 -12.41 -20.54 35.64
CA LEU A 85 -12.02 -21.19 34.39
C LEU A 85 -11.42 -22.57 34.67
N SER A 86 -12.03 -23.56 34.04
CA SER A 86 -11.55 -24.94 33.99
C SER A 86 -10.26 -25.06 33.17
N ILE A 87 -9.66 -26.25 33.14
CA ILE A 87 -8.47 -26.52 32.30
C ILE A 87 -8.72 -26.17 30.81
N PRO A 88 -9.84 -26.61 30.18
CA PRO A 88 -10.21 -26.17 28.83
C PRO A 88 -10.35 -24.65 28.68
N GLY A 89 -10.97 -23.97 29.65
CA GLY A 89 -11.15 -22.52 29.63
C GLY A 89 -9.81 -21.75 29.69
N ARG A 90 -8.89 -22.19 30.54
CA ARG A 90 -7.53 -21.61 30.65
C ARG A 90 -6.71 -21.82 29.38
N LYS A 91 -6.73 -23.04 28.82
CA LYS A 91 -6.05 -23.32 27.54
C LYS A 91 -6.61 -22.48 26.39
N PHE A 92 -7.91 -22.18 26.41
CA PHE A 92 -8.50 -21.26 25.46
C PHE A 92 -7.98 -19.84 25.66
N ALA A 93 -7.98 -19.33 26.90
CA ALA A 93 -7.42 -18.02 27.25
C ALA A 93 -5.95 -17.86 26.80
N GLU A 94 -5.12 -18.87 27.08
CA GLU A 94 -3.71 -18.92 26.66
C GLU A 94 -3.58 -18.92 25.14
N LYS A 95 -4.39 -19.71 24.43
CA LYS A 95 -4.38 -19.79 22.95
C LYS A 95 -4.70 -18.44 22.31
N VAL A 96 -5.69 -17.73 22.85
CA VAL A 96 -6.10 -16.41 22.33
C VAL A 96 -5.24 -15.27 22.88
N GLY A 97 -4.39 -15.56 23.88
CA GLY A 97 -3.49 -14.57 24.49
C GLY A 97 -4.22 -13.48 25.29
N LEU A 98 -5.46 -13.72 25.71
CA LEU A 98 -6.26 -12.79 26.48
C LEU A 98 -6.42 -13.28 27.92
N PRO A 99 -6.47 -12.37 28.90
CA PRO A 99 -6.70 -12.76 30.27
C PRO A 99 -8.17 -13.16 30.47
N PRO A 100 -8.49 -14.00 31.47
CA PRO A 100 -9.84 -14.55 31.71
C PRO A 100 -10.96 -13.50 31.72
N GLU A 101 -10.67 -12.30 32.21
CA GLU A 101 -11.63 -11.21 32.38
C GLU A 101 -12.05 -10.56 31.05
N GLN A 102 -11.29 -10.80 29.97
CA GLN A 102 -11.62 -10.33 28.62
C GLN A 102 -12.38 -11.38 27.80
N LEU A 103 -12.63 -12.56 28.37
CA LEU A 103 -13.44 -13.60 27.73
C LEU A 103 -14.90 -13.38 28.09
N ARG A 104 -15.79 -13.61 27.13
CA ARG A 104 -17.24 -13.45 27.30
C ARG A 104 -17.98 -14.70 26.87
N LEU A 105 -19.15 -14.91 27.44
CA LEU A 105 -20.07 -15.93 26.96
C LEU A 105 -20.93 -15.34 25.83
N VAL A 106 -21.05 -16.06 24.74
CA VAL A 106 -21.95 -15.73 23.63
C VAL A 106 -22.94 -16.87 23.42
N GLU A 107 -24.18 -16.52 23.12
CA GLU A 107 -25.24 -17.47 22.84
C GLU A 107 -25.21 -17.85 21.36
N THR A 108 -25.19 -19.14 21.09
CA THR A 108 -25.19 -19.71 19.74
C THR A 108 -26.34 -20.72 19.62
N GLU A 109 -26.68 -21.15 18.40
CA GLU A 109 -27.69 -22.19 18.18
C GLU A 109 -27.41 -23.50 18.95
N LYS A 110 -26.16 -23.73 19.35
CA LYS A 110 -25.71 -24.93 20.08
C LYS A 110 -25.55 -24.70 21.59
N GLY A 111 -25.97 -23.53 22.09
CA GLY A 111 -25.86 -23.13 23.50
C GLY A 111 -24.86 -22.01 23.75
N LYS A 112 -24.52 -21.78 25.03
CA LYS A 112 -23.56 -20.75 25.45
C LYS A 112 -22.12 -21.24 25.31
N TYR A 113 -21.29 -20.43 24.67
CA TYR A 113 -19.88 -20.71 24.42
C TYR A 113 -19.00 -19.59 24.95
N LEU A 114 -17.83 -19.95 25.46
CA LEU A 114 -16.78 -18.98 25.76
C LEU A 114 -16.28 -18.38 24.44
N CYS A 115 -16.01 -17.09 24.43
CA CYS A 115 -15.62 -16.34 23.24
C CYS A 115 -14.58 -15.28 23.60
N ALA A 116 -13.70 -15.01 22.64
CA ALA A 116 -12.69 -13.97 22.69
C ALA A 116 -12.82 -13.05 21.47
N ASP A 117 -12.76 -11.74 21.68
CA ASP A 117 -12.71 -10.75 20.62
C ASP A 117 -11.24 -10.39 20.32
N LEU A 118 -10.67 -10.98 19.28
CA LEU A 118 -9.30 -10.71 18.85
C LEU A 118 -9.27 -9.50 17.92
N THR A 119 -8.65 -8.41 18.37
CA THR A 119 -8.53 -7.19 17.55
C THR A 119 -7.14 -7.06 16.94
N ASP A 120 -7.05 -7.23 15.61
CA ASP A 120 -5.91 -6.79 14.82
C ASP A 120 -5.98 -5.27 14.68
N LYS A 121 -5.03 -4.56 15.29
CA LYS A 121 -4.94 -3.09 15.24
C LYS A 121 -4.56 -2.56 13.84
N GLY A 122 -4.28 -3.44 12.88
CA GLY A 122 -3.83 -3.10 11.55
C GLY A 122 -2.37 -2.63 11.51
N THR A 123 -1.79 -2.63 10.32
CA THR A 123 -0.40 -2.21 10.09
C THR A 123 -0.35 -0.76 9.59
N VAL A 124 0.76 -0.06 9.86
CA VAL A 124 1.02 1.26 9.28
C VAL A 124 1.06 1.16 7.76
N THR A 125 0.32 2.03 7.08
CA THR A 125 0.15 2.00 5.61
C THR A 125 1.47 2.01 4.86
N ARG A 126 2.48 2.78 5.31
CA ARG A 126 3.81 2.79 4.65
C ARG A 126 4.51 1.43 4.66
N THR A 127 4.32 0.62 5.71
CA THR A 127 4.89 -0.74 5.78
C THR A 127 4.21 -1.65 4.77
N VAL A 128 2.88 -1.54 4.64
CA VAL A 128 2.10 -2.31 3.67
C VAL A 128 2.45 -1.90 2.23
N LEU A 129 2.54 -0.59 1.97
CA LEU A 129 2.94 -0.05 0.67
C LEU A 129 4.36 -0.43 0.28
N LYS A 130 5.29 -0.54 1.22
CA LYS A 130 6.65 -0.99 0.94
C LYS A 130 6.67 -2.37 0.25
N GLU A 131 5.76 -3.26 0.63
CA GLU A 131 5.65 -4.60 0.06
C GLU A 131 4.83 -4.61 -1.24
N ILE A 132 3.78 -3.79 -1.31
CA ILE A 132 2.86 -3.72 -2.47
C ILE A 132 3.50 -3.05 -3.70
N LEU A 133 4.25 -1.96 -3.50
CA LEU A 133 4.70 -1.11 -4.61
C LEU A 133 5.70 -1.80 -5.56
N PRO A 134 6.66 -2.61 -5.10
CA PRO A 134 7.51 -3.37 -6.01
C PRO A 134 6.72 -4.27 -6.95
N ASP A 135 5.80 -5.06 -6.40
CA ASP A 135 4.94 -5.96 -7.16
C ASP A 135 4.02 -5.21 -8.13
N LEU A 136 3.46 -4.08 -7.71
CA LEU A 136 2.66 -3.20 -8.57
C LEU A 136 3.45 -2.71 -9.78
N ILE A 137 4.68 -2.22 -9.57
CA ILE A 137 5.51 -1.66 -10.65
C ILE A 137 5.93 -2.75 -11.64
N LEU A 138 6.36 -3.90 -11.15
CA LEU A 138 6.91 -4.98 -11.98
C LEU A 138 5.83 -5.70 -12.80
N ASN A 139 4.58 -5.67 -12.37
CA ASN A 139 3.45 -6.31 -13.07
C ASN A 139 2.59 -5.33 -13.89
N LEU A 140 3.10 -4.13 -14.19
CA LEU A 140 2.40 -3.21 -15.09
C LEU A 140 2.30 -3.80 -16.50
N PRO A 141 1.10 -3.80 -17.11
CA PRO A 141 0.91 -4.37 -18.43
C PRO A 141 1.48 -3.44 -19.50
N PHE A 142 2.37 -3.97 -20.34
CA PHE A 142 2.86 -3.29 -21.54
C PHE A 142 2.79 -4.23 -22.74
N PRO A 143 2.44 -3.73 -23.94
CA PRO A 143 2.42 -4.57 -25.15
C PRO A 143 3.79 -5.17 -25.47
N LYS A 144 4.87 -4.49 -25.07
CA LYS A 144 6.23 -5.01 -25.16
C LYS A 144 7.05 -4.56 -23.96
N THR A 145 7.65 -5.51 -23.27
CA THR A 145 8.64 -5.28 -22.20
C THR A 145 10.02 -5.68 -22.68
N MET A 146 11.05 -5.13 -22.04
CA MET A 146 12.42 -5.59 -22.24
C MET A 146 13.20 -5.54 -20.92
N ARG A 147 14.23 -6.37 -20.84
CA ARG A 147 15.22 -6.36 -19.74
C ARG A 147 16.41 -5.52 -20.18
N TRP A 148 16.94 -4.68 -19.29
CA TRP A 148 17.99 -3.72 -19.62
C TRP A 148 19.27 -4.01 -18.84
N SER A 149 20.37 -4.24 -19.56
CA SER A 149 21.71 -4.44 -18.99
C SER A 149 21.75 -5.55 -17.92
N ASP A 150 22.36 -5.30 -16.76
CA ASP A 150 22.44 -6.21 -15.63
C ASP A 150 21.25 -6.12 -14.65
N LEU A 151 20.20 -5.36 -15.00
CA LEU A 151 18.98 -5.28 -14.21
C LEU A 151 18.09 -6.49 -14.53
N ASN A 152 17.63 -7.20 -13.49
CA ASN A 152 16.72 -8.33 -13.65
C ASN A 152 15.24 -7.92 -13.84
N ILE A 153 14.99 -6.63 -14.08
CA ILE A 153 13.65 -6.07 -14.24
C ILE A 153 13.24 -6.05 -15.71
N ALA A 154 12.04 -6.54 -16.02
CA ALA A 154 11.37 -6.31 -17.29
C ALA A 154 10.41 -5.12 -17.18
N PHE A 155 10.55 -4.13 -18.05
CA PHE A 155 9.67 -2.95 -18.11
C PHE A 155 9.59 -2.41 -19.55
N ALA A 156 8.67 -1.49 -19.85
CA ALA A 156 8.55 -0.90 -21.19
C ALA A 156 9.84 -0.19 -21.65
N ARG A 157 10.51 0.50 -20.73
CA ARG A 157 11.74 1.29 -20.90
C ARG A 157 12.56 1.26 -19.60
N PRO A 158 13.86 1.60 -19.61
CA PRO A 158 14.66 1.54 -18.40
C PRO A 158 14.13 2.57 -17.41
N ILE A 159 13.94 2.14 -16.16
CA ILE A 159 13.51 3.00 -15.07
C ILE A 159 14.73 3.77 -14.57
N GLN A 160 14.60 5.10 -14.51
CA GLN A 160 15.64 6.04 -14.12
C GLN A 160 15.49 6.51 -12.66
N SER A 161 14.27 6.52 -12.15
CA SER A 161 13.96 6.93 -10.78
C SER A 161 12.60 6.42 -10.35
N VAL A 162 12.43 6.24 -9.04
CA VAL A 162 11.13 5.97 -8.43
C VAL A 162 10.94 6.91 -7.25
N ALA A 163 9.91 7.75 -7.30
CA ALA A 163 9.51 8.57 -6.16
C ALA A 163 8.27 7.98 -5.51
N ALA A 164 8.30 7.76 -4.19
CA ALA A 164 7.17 7.18 -3.46
C ALA A 164 7.03 7.88 -2.10
N LEU A 165 5.93 8.62 -1.92
CA LEU A 165 5.66 9.40 -0.71
C LEU A 165 4.24 9.16 -0.20
N HIS A 166 4.09 9.09 1.12
CA HIS A 166 2.82 9.24 1.81
C HIS A 166 2.91 10.47 2.71
N GLY A 167 2.13 11.51 2.39
CA GLY A 167 2.34 12.86 2.90
C GLY A 167 3.75 13.34 2.57
N LYS A 168 4.55 13.63 3.61
CA LYS A 168 5.97 14.01 3.51
C LYS A 168 6.95 12.84 3.68
N LYS A 169 6.44 11.66 4.04
CA LYS A 169 7.25 10.50 4.41
C LYS A 169 7.54 9.64 3.19
N VAL A 170 8.81 9.33 2.98
CA VAL A 170 9.24 8.42 1.92
C VAL A 170 8.81 6.98 2.25
N ILE A 171 8.36 6.25 1.24
CA ILE A 171 8.15 4.81 1.29
C ILE A 171 9.34 4.17 0.59
N PHE A 172 10.31 3.73 1.39
CA PHE A 172 11.57 3.19 0.90
C PHE A 172 11.45 1.70 0.57
N PHE A 173 11.68 1.35 -0.69
CA PHE A 173 11.78 -0.02 -1.20
C PHE A 173 12.83 -0.09 -2.32
N THR A 174 13.23 -1.31 -2.65
CA THR A 174 14.24 -1.59 -3.68
C THR A 174 13.58 -2.43 -4.78
N LEU A 175 13.63 -1.97 -6.02
CA LEU A 175 13.19 -2.76 -7.18
C LEU A 175 14.32 -3.64 -7.72
N ASP A 176 15.53 -3.09 -7.70
CA ASP A 176 16.79 -3.72 -8.10
C ASP A 176 17.89 -3.10 -7.23
N PRO A 177 19.02 -3.77 -6.93
CA PRO A 177 20.13 -3.19 -6.16
C PRO A 177 20.52 -1.75 -6.55
N LYS A 178 20.39 -1.38 -7.83
CA LYS A 178 20.68 -0.03 -8.36
C LYS A 178 19.48 0.92 -8.38
N LEU A 179 18.26 0.41 -8.18
CA LEU A 179 17.02 1.17 -8.28
C LEU A 179 16.22 1.13 -6.98
N LYS A 180 16.37 2.21 -6.21
CA LYS A 180 15.71 2.42 -4.91
C LYS A 180 14.69 3.54 -5.03
N SER A 181 13.57 3.40 -4.33
CA SER A 181 12.60 4.49 -4.21
C SER A 181 13.13 5.61 -3.32
N GLY A 182 12.65 6.81 -3.55
CA GLY A 182 12.99 7.98 -2.75
C GLY A 182 11.98 9.10 -2.93
N ARG A 183 12.48 10.33 -2.81
CA ARG A 183 11.73 11.55 -3.16
C ARG A 183 12.27 12.27 -4.39
N SER A 184 13.37 11.76 -4.95
CA SER A 184 14.06 12.41 -6.05
C SER A 184 13.46 11.99 -7.38
N THR A 185 13.21 12.97 -8.23
CA THR A 185 12.87 12.78 -9.63
C THR A 185 13.71 13.69 -10.53
N ARG A 186 13.39 13.80 -11.82
CA ARG A 186 14.06 14.62 -12.83
C ARG A 186 13.07 15.63 -13.43
N GLY A 187 13.54 16.86 -13.63
CA GLY A 187 12.82 17.90 -14.37
C GLY A 187 12.87 17.67 -15.88
N HIS A 188 12.45 18.68 -16.65
CA HIS A 188 12.42 18.60 -18.11
C HIS A 188 13.81 18.34 -18.71
N GLN A 189 13.88 17.44 -19.71
CA GLN A 189 15.14 16.97 -20.29
C GLN A 189 16.00 18.09 -20.88
N PHE A 190 15.40 19.18 -21.34
CA PHE A 190 16.14 20.30 -21.95
C PHE A 190 16.11 21.54 -21.07
N MET A 191 14.94 21.85 -20.51
CA MET A 191 14.68 23.12 -19.83
C MET A 191 15.03 23.07 -18.33
N HIS A 192 15.11 21.86 -17.74
CA HIS A 192 15.45 21.69 -16.33
C HIS A 192 16.17 20.34 -16.08
N ARG A 193 17.42 20.25 -16.54
CA ARG A 193 18.25 19.03 -16.50
C ARG A 193 18.66 18.53 -15.10
N LYS A 194 18.16 19.17 -14.04
CA LYS A 194 18.50 18.87 -12.65
C LYS A 194 17.50 17.90 -12.02
N ARG A 195 17.94 17.24 -10.94
CA ARG A 195 17.05 16.47 -10.07
C ARG A 195 16.12 17.41 -9.30
N VAL A 196 14.91 16.95 -9.07
CA VAL A 196 13.87 17.64 -8.28
C VAL A 196 13.65 16.80 -7.02
N GLN A 197 13.65 17.43 -5.85
CA GLN A 197 13.35 16.77 -4.58
C GLN A 197 11.90 17.06 -4.21
N ILE A 198 11.04 16.05 -4.29
CA ILE A 198 9.63 16.20 -3.94
C ILE A 198 9.50 16.31 -2.42
N GLU A 199 8.93 17.42 -1.94
CA GLU A 199 8.80 17.67 -0.50
C GLU A 199 7.67 16.85 0.13
N SER A 200 6.56 16.74 -0.59
CA SER A 200 5.37 16.00 -0.19
C SER A 200 4.63 15.47 -1.41
N ALA A 201 3.81 14.44 -1.22
CA ALA A 201 2.91 13.97 -2.27
C ALA A 201 1.99 15.09 -2.79
N ALA A 202 1.55 16.02 -1.94
CA ALA A 202 0.67 17.13 -2.33
C ALA A 202 1.38 18.21 -3.18
N SER A 203 2.68 18.46 -2.93
CA SER A 203 3.45 19.48 -3.66
C SER A 203 3.93 19.03 -5.04
N TYR A 204 3.75 17.74 -5.37
CA TYR A 204 4.29 17.12 -6.57
C TYR A 204 3.98 17.90 -7.86
N ARG A 205 2.71 18.21 -8.15
CA ARG A 205 2.33 18.89 -9.39
C ARG A 205 2.99 20.27 -9.52
N ALA A 206 2.98 21.06 -8.45
CA ALA A 206 3.60 22.38 -8.42
C ALA A 206 5.12 22.31 -8.67
N GLN A 207 5.81 21.42 -7.96
CA GLN A 207 7.27 21.25 -8.10
C GLN A 207 7.66 20.72 -9.49
N MET A 208 6.83 19.88 -10.11
CA MET A 208 7.07 19.43 -11.47
C MET A 208 6.86 20.56 -12.49
N ARG A 209 5.86 21.43 -12.29
CA ARG A 209 5.65 22.61 -13.14
C ARG A 209 6.83 23.59 -13.05
N GLU A 210 7.34 23.85 -11.86
CA GLU A 210 8.58 24.65 -11.67
C GLU A 210 9.77 24.04 -12.41
N ALA A 211 9.85 22.71 -12.42
CA ALA A 211 10.83 21.95 -13.17
C ALA A 211 10.50 21.80 -14.67
N GLN A 212 9.60 22.63 -15.20
CA GLN A 212 9.20 22.70 -16.62
C GLN A 212 8.55 21.40 -17.15
N VAL A 213 7.88 20.65 -16.27
CA VAL A 213 7.15 19.42 -16.63
C VAL A 213 5.68 19.56 -16.25
N ILE A 214 4.82 19.61 -17.27
CA ILE A 214 3.38 19.46 -17.10
C ILE A 214 3.07 17.97 -17.04
N VAL A 215 2.59 17.51 -15.88
CA VAL A 215 2.37 16.08 -15.60
C VAL A 215 0.90 15.68 -15.70
N ASP A 216 -0.01 16.65 -15.66
CA ASP A 216 -1.43 16.41 -15.89
C ASP A 216 -1.67 16.41 -17.40
N VAL A 217 -2.30 15.36 -17.92
CA VAL A 217 -2.58 15.25 -19.36
C VAL A 217 -3.73 16.16 -19.77
N ALA A 218 -4.55 16.61 -18.81
CA ALA A 218 -5.67 17.50 -19.04
C ALA A 218 -5.31 19.00 -18.92
N GLU A 219 -4.08 19.33 -18.52
CA GLU A 219 -3.54 20.70 -18.47
C GLU A 219 -2.89 21.08 -19.80
#